data_AF-A0A1G1H5C6-F1
#
_entry.id   AF-A0A1G1H5C6-F1
#
_cell.length_a   1.000
_cell.length_b   1.000
_cell.length_c   1.000
_cell.angle_alpha   90.00
_cell.angle_beta   90.00
_cell.angle_gamma   90.00
#
_symmetry.space_group_name_H-M   'P 1'
#
loop_
_entity.id
_entity.type
_entity.pdbx_description
1 polymer ?
#
loop_
_entity_poly.entity_id
_entity_poly.type
_entity_poly.pdbx_seq_one_letter_code
_entity_poly.pdbx_strand_id
1 'polypeptide(L)' 'MRVSDIPEIANLNTPEKILLVEELWDSIALDESKVPVPQSHIYELDKRLKSYESNPGTLLSLEELKARIEKRK' A
#
# COMPACT_ATOMS: atom_id res chain seq x y z
N MET A 1 -1.72 9.31 19.49
CA MET A 1 -2.42 8.14 20.05
C MET A 1 -1.56 6.92 19.77
N ARG A 2 -1.18 6.18 20.80
CA ARG A 2 -0.45 4.91 20.74
C ARG A 2 -1.46 3.78 20.96
N VAL A 3 -1.11 2.57 20.55
CA VAL A 3 -1.93 1.38 20.83
C VAL A 3 -2.17 1.21 22.34
N SER A 4 -1.18 1.58 23.18
CA SER A 4 -1.30 1.60 24.65
C SER A 4 -2.37 2.55 25.18
N ASP A 5 -2.78 3.54 24.38
CA ASP A 5 -3.78 4.53 24.76
C ASP A 5 -5.21 3.99 24.51
N ILE A 6 -5.36 2.81 23.88
CA ILE A 6 -6.63 2.13 23.60
C ILE A 6 -6.54 0.69 24.16
N PRO A 7 -6.87 0.50 25.46
CA PRO A 7 -6.69 -0.79 26.13
C PRO A 7 -7.49 -1.93 25.49
N GLU A 8 -8.59 -1.63 24.78
CA GLU A 8 -9.42 -2.61 24.06
C GLU A 8 -8.62 -3.32 22.96
N ILE A 9 -7.69 -2.64 22.30
CA ILE A 9 -6.84 -3.24 21.25
C ILE A 9 -5.89 -4.28 21.85
N ALA A 10 -5.48 -4.12 23.10
CA ALA A 10 -4.60 -5.09 23.77
C ALA A 10 -5.28 -6.45 23.95
N ASN A 11 -6.61 -6.46 24.13
CA ASN A 11 -7.41 -7.68 24.34
C ASN A 11 -7.67 -8.47 23.04
N LEU A 12 -7.45 -7.85 21.88
CA LEU A 12 -7.66 -8.51 20.59
C LEU A 12 -6.58 -9.55 20.30
N ASN A 13 -6.99 -10.69 19.77
CA ASN A 13 -6.07 -11.65 19.18
C ASN A 13 -5.51 -11.14 17.84
N THR A 14 -4.49 -11.81 17.30
CA THR A 14 -3.83 -11.37 16.06
C THR A 14 -4.80 -11.26 14.86
N PRO A 15 -5.67 -12.25 14.58
CA PRO A 15 -6.71 -12.10 13.56
C PRO A 15 -7.62 -10.87 13.74
N GLU A 16 -8.12 -10.64 14.94
CA GLU A 16 -8.99 -9.48 15.23
C GLU A 16 -8.26 -8.15 15.04
N LYS A 17 -6.97 -8.08 15.42
CA LYS A 17 -6.13 -6.90 15.15
C LYS A 17 -5.98 -6.64 13.66
N ILE A 18 -5.83 -7.70 12.85
CA ILE A 18 -5.73 -7.57 11.39
C ILE A 18 -7.04 -7.00 10.82
N LEU A 19 -8.19 -7.56 11.23
CA LEU A 19 -9.50 -7.09 10.77
C LEU A 19 -9.75 -5.63 11.18
N LEU A 20 -9.39 -5.25 12.40
CA LEU A 20 -9.50 -3.86 12.85
C LEU A 20 -8.62 -2.92 12.03
N VAL A 21 -7.39 -3.33 11.71
CA VAL A 21 -6.49 -2.53 10.86
C VAL A 21 -7.08 -2.36 9.46
N GLU A 22 -7.67 -3.42 8.89
CA GLU A 22 -8.34 -3.38 7.59
C GLU A 22 -9.53 -2.41 7.61
N GLU A 23 -10.42 -2.53 8.59
CA GLU A 23 -11.60 -1.65 8.73
C GLU A 23 -11.20 -0.17 8.89
N LEU A 24 -10.16 0.11 9.70
CA LEU A 24 -9.62 1.46 9.84
C LEU A 24 -9.01 1.96 8.52
N TRP A 25 -8.33 1.10 7.78
CA TRP A 25 -7.73 1.45 6.50
C TRP A 25 -8.79 1.76 5.45
N ASP A 26 -9.85 0.96 5.38
CA ASP A 26 -11.00 1.20 4.50
C ASP A 26 -11.67 2.54 4.83
N SER A 27 -11.86 2.84 6.13
CA SER A 27 -12.40 4.13 6.55
C SER A 27 -11.52 5.31 6.14
N ILE A 28 -10.19 5.18 6.18
CA ILE A 28 -9.27 6.22 5.75
C ILE A 28 -9.32 6.39 4.22
N ALA A 29 -9.43 5.29 3.48
CA ALA A 29 -9.48 5.30 2.03
C ALA A 29 -10.71 6.05 1.48
N LEU A 30 -11.84 6.05 2.20
CA LEU A 30 -13.03 6.84 1.85
C LEU A 30 -12.76 8.36 1.82
N ASP A 31 -11.75 8.81 2.56
CA ASP A 31 -11.38 10.20 2.76
C ASP A 31 -10.03 10.54 2.10
N GLU A 32 -9.60 9.79 1.07
CA GLU A 32 -8.28 9.92 0.42
C GLU A 32 -7.87 11.38 0.11
N SER A 33 -8.84 12.21 -0.32
CA SER A 33 -8.63 13.63 -0.61
C SER A 33 -8.09 14.48 0.57
N LYS A 34 -8.25 14.02 1.81
CA LYS A 34 -7.73 14.68 3.02
C LYS A 34 -6.24 14.44 3.23
N VAL A 35 -5.63 13.49 2.52
CA VAL A 35 -4.19 13.21 2.57
C VAL A 35 -3.54 13.86 1.35
N PRO A 36 -2.94 15.06 1.49
CA PRO A 36 -2.34 15.74 0.35
C PRO A 36 -1.13 14.96 -0.14
N VAL A 37 -1.09 14.66 -1.44
CA VAL A 37 0.09 14.08 -2.09
C VAL A 37 1.03 15.24 -2.48
N PRO A 38 2.27 15.28 -1.95
CA PRO A 38 3.23 16.31 -2.33
C PRO A 38 3.50 16.31 -3.84
N GLN A 39 3.62 17.50 -4.43
CA GLN A 39 3.95 17.64 -5.87
C GLN A 39 5.27 16.94 -6.24
N SER A 40 6.23 16.88 -5.31
CA SER A 40 7.47 16.12 -5.50
C SER A 40 7.25 14.62 -5.71
N HIS A 41 6.27 14.03 -5.03
CA HIS A 41 5.94 12.61 -5.20
C HIS A 41 5.26 12.38 -6.55
N ILE A 42 4.31 13.25 -6.93
CA ILE A 42 3.65 13.19 -8.24
C ILE A 42 4.67 13.27 -9.37
N TYR A 43 5.59 14.24 -9.30
CA TYR A 43 6.65 14.41 -10.30
C TYR A 43 7.56 13.17 -10.43
N GLU A 44 7.95 12.55 -9.31
CA GLU A 44 8.76 11.34 -9.33
C GLU A 44 7.98 10.15 -9.92
N LEU A 45 6.69 10.01 -9.60
CA LEU A 45 5.83 8.99 -10.19
C LEU A 45 5.71 9.17 -11.71
N ASP A 46 5.44 10.39 -12.18
CA ASP A 46 5.36 10.70 -13.61
C ASP A 46 6.68 10.42 -14.34
N LYS A 47 7.80 10.77 -13.72
CA LYS A 47 9.14 10.50 -14.26
C LYS A 47 9.38 9.00 -14.40
N ARG A 48 9.05 8.21 -13.38
CA ARG A 48 9.19 6.73 -13.41
C ARG A 48 8.27 6.10 -14.44
N LEU A 49 7.03 6.57 -14.54
CA LEU A 49 6.06 6.09 -15.52
C LEU A 49 6.54 6.34 -16.95
N LYS A 50 6.98 7.56 -17.27
CA LYS A 50 7.56 7.89 -18.59
C LYS A 50 8.79 7.05 -18.93
N SER A 51 9.65 6.80 -17.95
CA SER A 51 10.82 5.94 -18.12
C SER A 51 10.42 4.50 -18.44
N TYR A 52 9.37 3.98 -17.78
CA TYR A 52 8.83 2.66 -18.04
C TYR A 52 8.20 2.57 -19.44
N GLU A 53 7.36 3.52 -19.82
CA GLU A 53 6.69 3.56 -21.13
C GLU A 53 7.69 3.65 -22.29
N SER A 54 8.78 4.41 -22.10
CA SER A 54 9.82 4.59 -23.13
C SER A 54 10.76 3.39 -23.25
N ASN A 55 10.91 2.59 -22.19
CA ASN A 55 11.74 1.40 -22.19
C ASN A 55 11.23 0.39 -21.14
N PRO A 56 10.26 -0.48 -21.51
CA PRO A 56 9.65 -1.43 -20.58
C PRO A 56 10.64 -2.48 -20.04
N GLY A 57 11.82 -2.60 -20.66
CA GLY A 57 12.72 -3.76 -20.63
C GLY A 57 13.34 -4.17 -19.29
N THR A 58 12.88 -3.64 -18.15
CA THR A 58 13.34 -4.09 -16.81
C THR A 58 12.24 -4.20 -15.76
N LEU A 59 11.02 -3.74 -16.05
CA LEU A 59 9.92 -3.78 -15.09
C LEU A 59 8.94 -4.89 -15.45
N LEU A 60 8.39 -5.53 -14.43
CA LEU A 60 7.36 -6.54 -14.56
C LEU A 60 6.02 -5.90 -14.23
N SER A 61 4.99 -6.21 -15.01
CA SER A 61 3.61 -6.08 -14.54
C SER A 61 3.41 -6.88 -13.26
N LEU A 62 2.38 -6.54 -12.48
CA LEU A 62 2.06 -7.26 -11.26
C LEU A 62 1.83 -8.76 -11.52
N GLU A 63 1.20 -9.09 -12.64
CA GLU A 63 0.96 -10.48 -13.05
C GLU A 63 2.27 -11.20 -13.43
N GLU A 64 3.17 -10.55 -14.16
CA GLU A 64 4.49 -11.11 -14.46
C GLU A 64 5.35 -11.29 -13.20
N LEU A 65 5.26 -10.37 -12.23
CA LEU A 65 5.93 -10.49 -10.94
C LEU A 65 5.41 -11.71 -10.16
N LYS A 66 4.08 -11.86 -10.04
CA LYS A 66 3.43 -13.00 -9.38
C LYS A 66 3.87 -14.32 -10.03
N ALA A 67 3.76 -14.43 -11.35
CA ALA A 67 4.16 -15.63 -12.08
C ALA A 67 5.65 -15.99 -11.89
N ARG A 68 6.53 -14.99 -11.77
CA ARG A 68 7.97 -15.22 -11.53
C ARG A 68 8.26 -15.68 -10.10
N ILE A 69 7.52 -15.19 -9.11
CA ILE A 69 7.64 -15.64 -7.72
C ILE A 69 7.16 -17.09 -7.57
N GLU A 70 6.04 -17.43 -8.21
CA GLU A 70 5.49 -18.80 -8.19
C GLU A 70 6.44 -19.82 -8.83
N LYS A 71 7.09 -19.47 -9.95
CA LYS A 71 8.10 -20.32 -10.61
C LYS A 71 9.38 -20.57 -9.77
N ARG A 72 9.59 -19.84 -8.67
CA ARG A 72 10.74 -20.02 -7.77
C ARG A 72 10.44 -20.92 -6.57
N LYS A 73 9.17 -21.29 -6.36
CA LYS A 73 8.75 -22.32 -5.41
C LYS A 73 8.93 -23.70 -6.02
#